data_AF-A0AA42HBX3-F1
#
_entry.id   AF-A0AA42HBX3-F1
#
_cell.length_a   1.000
_cell.length_b   1.000
_cell.length_c   1.000
_cell.angle_alpha   90.00
_cell.angle_beta   90.00
_cell.angle_gamma   90.00
#
_symmetry.space_group_name_H-M   'P 1'
#
loop_
_entity.id
_entity.type
_entity.pdbx_description
1 polymer ?
#
loop_
_entity_poly.entity_id
_entity_poly.type
_entity_poly.pdbx_seq_one_letter_code
_entity_poly.pdbx_strand_id
1 'polypeptide(L)'
;MAPAPVITKEFSVNGWQPPLARDVFAKADFITEIADQSGCRFRLGFKPEDDIANISATSSGVTCGPDGYAQGNGSLTLNRRDGVRLHQFKGSFLDGLEIYGDAPQLPVVGIDQRKNLLLLLHSEPASKVHYLLRMGHSYGGHWNGGNVTLIALTENRDLFRDLESIRRTIDLATAHLDKSAPKIRAIQFYGMRDLEKGLYEGDRDFWLYDISLSRHYRTQKWEYDPARADNHLFAYERKEAELQRRAELEREREAQRQRELLARQAEQQLQLYRQLRRETRKPEELYGRILSDASYSPFSGGGYAAMMQGRAQRYSQIVHIDGKTDGGWKIDYPYAAVLDTRDSEQDADEGWFLVKGEARLDASRKDEQNLPLTLISANTLQACSEKGCADLRDPLKLARHEIGDPDWTPEEAKSLIQQAWPERAELQGDDE
;
A
#
# COMPACT_ATOMS: atom_id res chain seq x y z
N MET A 1 38.77 6.58 38.83
CA MET A 1 37.37 6.27 38.52
C MET A 1 37.00 7.03 37.26
N ALA A 2 36.71 6.34 36.16
CA ALA A 2 36.09 6.97 35.01
C ALA A 2 34.57 7.03 35.28
N PRO A 3 33.87 8.14 34.98
CA PRO A 3 32.43 8.22 35.14
C PRO A 3 31.75 7.18 34.24
N ALA A 4 30.64 6.59 34.71
CA ALA A 4 29.80 5.74 33.89
C ALA A 4 29.31 6.55 32.67
N PRO A 5 29.32 5.98 31.45
CA PRO A 5 28.85 6.68 30.27
C PRO A 5 27.36 7.01 30.43
N VAL A 6 27.05 8.31 30.41
CA VAL A 6 25.69 8.83 30.45
C VAL A 6 25.10 8.61 29.06
N ILE A 7 24.02 7.82 28.97
CA ILE A 7 23.24 7.69 27.73
C ILE A 7 22.43 8.98 27.56
N THR A 8 22.97 9.93 26.81
CA THR A 8 22.22 11.06 26.27
C THR A 8 21.29 10.54 25.17
N LYS A 9 19.98 10.85 25.24
CA LYS A 9 19.04 10.56 24.14
C LYS A 9 19.41 11.42 22.93
N GLU A 10 20.28 10.90 22.06
CA GLU A 10 20.88 11.70 20.98
C GLU A 10 20.05 11.66 19.69
N PHE A 11 19.63 10.48 19.24
CA PHE A 11 18.78 10.28 18.06
C PHE A 11 18.14 8.87 18.10
N SER A 12 17.18 8.62 17.20
CA SER A 12 16.60 7.29 16.99
C SER A 12 16.96 6.74 15.61
N VAL A 13 17.02 5.41 15.50
CA VAL A 13 17.16 4.67 14.24
C VAL A 13 15.93 3.78 14.09
N ASN A 14 15.09 4.08 13.11
CA ASN A 14 13.80 3.41 12.89
C ASN A 14 12.96 3.25 14.18
N GLY A 15 12.88 4.32 14.97
CA GLY A 15 12.15 4.34 16.24
C GLY A 15 12.87 3.71 17.44
N TRP A 16 14.00 3.01 17.23
CA TRP A 16 14.82 2.47 18.32
C TRP A 16 15.76 3.53 18.90
N GLN A 17 15.86 3.58 20.22
CA GLN A 17 16.86 4.34 20.97
C GLN A 17 17.45 3.46 22.08
N PRO A 18 18.72 3.66 22.48
CA PRO A 18 19.31 2.88 23.57
C PRO A 18 18.51 3.04 24.88
N PRO A 19 17.87 1.98 25.40
CA PRO A 19 17.18 2.04 26.68
C PRO A 19 18.18 2.05 27.84
N LEU A 20 17.69 2.36 29.04
CA LEU A 20 18.48 2.19 30.27
C LEU A 20 18.56 0.71 30.64
N ALA A 21 19.70 0.27 31.17
CA ALA A 21 19.91 -1.11 31.61
C ALA A 21 18.81 -1.62 32.56
N ARG A 22 18.33 -0.77 33.48
CA ARG A 22 17.21 -1.11 34.38
C ARG A 22 15.94 -1.52 33.65
N ASP A 23 15.63 -0.85 32.53
CA ASP A 23 14.40 -1.08 31.75
C ASP A 23 14.55 -2.34 30.89
N VAL A 24 15.79 -2.67 30.50
CA VAL A 24 16.14 -3.93 29.83
C VAL A 24 15.94 -5.10 30.79
N PHE A 25 16.54 -5.03 31.98
CA PHE A 25 16.49 -6.11 32.97
C PHE A 25 15.09 -6.32 33.55
N ALA A 26 14.29 -5.26 33.70
CA ALA A 26 12.90 -5.39 34.14
C ALA A 26 12.02 -6.25 33.20
N LYS A 27 12.42 -6.40 31.93
CA LYS A 27 11.71 -7.24 30.94
C LYS A 27 12.27 -8.66 30.86
N ALA A 28 13.37 -8.98 31.53
CA ALA A 28 14.07 -10.26 31.43
C ALA A 28 13.58 -11.24 32.50
N ASP A 29 12.56 -12.04 32.18
CA ASP A 29 11.88 -13.01 33.06
C ASP A 29 12.72 -14.24 33.46
N PHE A 30 13.84 -14.46 32.77
CA PHE A 30 14.76 -15.57 33.01
C PHE A 30 15.89 -15.22 33.99
N ILE A 31 16.05 -13.94 34.35
CA ILE A 31 17.11 -13.47 35.24
C ILE A 31 16.63 -13.58 36.69
N THR A 32 17.51 -14.14 37.53
CA THR A 32 17.27 -14.25 38.99
C THR A 32 18.27 -13.40 39.74
N GLU A 33 17.82 -12.57 40.69
CA GLU A 33 18.71 -11.75 41.50
C GLU A 33 19.06 -12.42 42.84
N ILE A 34 20.32 -12.34 43.24
CA ILE A 34 20.80 -12.79 44.56
C ILE A 34 21.81 -11.80 45.13
N ALA A 35 21.81 -11.62 46.44
CA ALA A 35 22.76 -10.76 47.15
C ALA A 35 23.81 -11.61 47.88
N ASP A 36 25.07 -11.17 47.83
CA ASP A 36 26.16 -11.80 48.56
C ASP A 36 26.26 -11.36 50.02
N GLN A 37 27.29 -11.84 50.72
CA GLN A 37 27.56 -11.53 52.13
C GLN A 37 27.80 -10.04 52.43
N SER A 38 28.11 -9.23 51.42
CA SER A 38 28.36 -7.79 51.51
C SER A 38 27.16 -6.94 51.03
N GLY A 39 26.09 -7.58 50.57
CA GLY A 39 24.93 -6.93 49.97
C GLY A 39 25.08 -6.59 48.48
N CYS A 40 26.15 -7.07 47.83
CA CYS A 40 26.36 -6.90 46.39
C CYS A 40 25.38 -7.79 45.61
N ARG A 41 24.71 -7.23 44.60
CA ARG A 41 23.70 -7.95 43.81
C ARG A 41 24.28 -8.59 42.56
N PHE A 42 23.86 -9.82 42.29
CA PHE A 42 24.22 -10.61 41.12
C PHE A 42 22.96 -10.99 40.35
N ARG A 43 23.10 -11.11 39.03
CA ARG A 43 22.05 -11.49 38.09
C ARG A 43 22.42 -12.84 37.48
N LEU A 44 21.74 -13.89 37.92
CA LEU A 44 21.93 -15.25 37.43
C LEU A 44 21.19 -15.40 36.10
N GLY A 45 21.89 -15.85 35.05
CA GLY A 45 21.29 -16.17 33.75
C GLY A 45 20.49 -17.48 33.71
N PHE A 46 20.32 -18.12 34.87
CA PHE A 46 19.57 -19.34 35.07
C PHE A 46 18.71 -19.23 36.34
N LYS A 47 17.69 -20.08 36.44
CA LYS A 47 16.88 -20.22 37.66
C LYS A 47 17.46 -21.37 38.49
N PRO A 48 17.93 -21.13 39.73
CA PRO A 48 18.33 -22.20 40.62
C PRO A 48 17.17 -23.19 40.85
N GLU A 49 17.48 -24.47 41.06
CA GLU A 49 16.47 -25.50 41.37
C GLU A 49 15.87 -25.30 42.76
N ASP A 50 16.70 -24.88 43.72
CA ASP A 50 16.28 -24.54 45.07
C ASP A 50 15.71 -23.10 45.15
N ASP A 51 14.78 -22.88 46.08
CA ASP A 51 14.29 -21.53 46.39
C ASP A 51 15.45 -20.62 46.84
N ILE A 52 15.49 -19.39 46.33
CA ILE A 52 16.54 -18.39 46.60
C ILE A 52 16.71 -18.18 48.11
N ALA A 53 15.61 -18.29 48.88
CA ALA A 53 15.65 -18.19 50.34
C ALA A 53 16.60 -19.22 50.98
N ASN A 54 16.80 -20.39 50.36
CA ASN A 54 17.65 -21.49 50.81
C ASN A 54 19.07 -21.44 50.23
N ILE A 55 19.40 -20.41 49.47
CA ILE A 55 20.72 -20.25 48.84
C ILE A 55 21.48 -19.11 49.55
N SER A 56 22.77 -19.32 49.73
CA SER A 56 23.73 -18.33 50.20
C SER A 56 24.73 -18.04 49.09
N ALA A 57 24.93 -16.76 48.78
CA ALA A 57 25.90 -16.30 47.81
C ALA A 57 27.14 -15.77 48.53
N THR A 58 28.31 -16.19 48.08
CA THR A 58 29.60 -15.69 48.55
C THR A 58 30.44 -15.19 47.39
N SER A 59 30.92 -13.95 47.47
CA SER A 59 31.73 -13.35 46.42
C SER A 59 33.12 -12.94 46.89
N SER A 60 34.07 -12.80 45.96
CA SER A 60 35.41 -12.27 46.21
C SER A 60 35.98 -11.58 44.97
N GLY A 61 36.72 -10.49 45.17
CA GLY A 61 37.41 -9.72 44.12
C GLY A 61 36.54 -8.74 43.32
N VAL A 62 35.21 -8.89 43.36
CA VAL A 62 34.27 -7.99 42.67
C VAL A 62 34.15 -6.63 43.36
N THR A 63 33.70 -5.63 42.63
CA THR A 63 33.27 -4.34 43.18
C THR A 63 31.79 -4.12 42.92
N CYS A 64 31.06 -3.54 43.87
CA CYS A 64 29.66 -3.17 43.65
C CYS A 64 29.57 -1.80 42.98
N GLY A 65 28.85 -1.74 41.87
CA GLY A 65 28.52 -0.50 41.17
C GLY A 65 27.66 0.44 42.03
N PRO A 66 27.48 1.69 41.58
CA PRO A 66 26.62 2.66 42.28
C PRO A 66 25.14 2.23 42.34
N ASP A 67 24.73 1.34 41.44
CA ASP A 67 23.44 0.68 41.42
C ASP A 67 23.39 -0.60 42.29
N GLY A 68 24.48 -0.94 42.98
CA GLY A 68 24.58 -2.08 43.88
C GLY A 68 24.82 -3.44 43.20
N TYR A 69 25.06 -3.48 41.89
CA TYR A 69 25.34 -4.73 41.18
C TYR A 69 26.84 -5.01 41.04
N ALA A 70 27.23 -6.28 41.02
CA ALA A 70 28.62 -6.68 40.91
C ALA A 70 29.24 -6.31 39.55
N GLN A 71 30.48 -5.81 39.59
CA GLN A 71 31.27 -5.38 38.43
C GLN A 71 32.72 -5.86 38.58
N GLY A 72 33.40 -6.02 37.44
CA GLY A 72 34.82 -6.34 37.38
C GLY A 72 35.15 -7.81 37.59
N ASN A 73 36.42 -8.13 37.78
CA ASN A 73 36.89 -9.51 37.88
C ASN A 73 36.71 -10.06 39.30
N GLY A 74 36.22 -11.30 39.42
CA GLY A 74 36.07 -11.94 40.72
C GLY A 74 35.54 -13.36 40.63
N SER A 75 34.95 -13.81 41.72
CA SER A 75 34.26 -15.10 41.80
C SER A 75 32.98 -15.01 42.59
N LEU A 76 31.99 -15.80 42.19
CA LEU A 76 30.73 -16.02 42.90
C LEU A 76 30.59 -17.52 43.19
N THR A 77 30.27 -17.88 44.43
CA THR A 77 29.93 -19.24 44.82
C THR A 77 28.56 -19.24 45.46
N LEU A 78 27.66 -20.07 44.94
CA LEU A 78 26.33 -20.30 45.48
C LEU A 78 26.31 -21.63 46.22
N ASN A 79 25.98 -21.60 47.51
CA ASN A 79 25.79 -22.79 48.33
C ASN A 79 24.37 -22.82 48.85
N ARG A 80 23.72 -23.98 48.81
CA ARG A 80 22.52 -24.21 49.62
C ARG A 80 22.89 -24.08 51.09
N ARG A 81 21.97 -23.62 51.94
CA ARG A 81 22.22 -23.33 53.36
C ARG A 81 22.74 -24.52 54.18
N ASP A 82 22.56 -25.75 53.72
CA ASP A 82 23.12 -26.97 54.30
C ASP A 82 24.58 -27.23 53.90
N GLY A 83 25.19 -26.37 53.07
CA GLY A 83 26.59 -26.43 52.65
C GLY A 83 26.82 -27.06 51.29
N VAL A 84 25.78 -27.51 50.58
CA VAL A 84 25.93 -28.08 49.23
C VAL A 84 26.24 -26.96 48.22
N ARG A 85 27.35 -27.08 47.50
CA ARG A 85 27.71 -26.13 46.43
C ARG A 85 26.84 -26.35 45.20
N LEU A 86 26.05 -25.34 44.86
CA LEU A 86 25.13 -25.35 43.72
C LEU A 86 25.78 -24.78 42.47
N HIS A 87 26.58 -23.73 42.62
CA HIS A 87 27.21 -23.03 41.49
C HIS A 87 28.53 -22.40 41.91
N GLN A 88 29.46 -22.33 40.98
CA GLN A 88 30.71 -21.59 41.17
C GLN A 88 31.14 -20.99 39.85
N PHE A 89 31.35 -19.68 39.86
CA PHE A 89 31.81 -18.92 38.73
C PHE A 89 33.07 -18.12 39.11
N LYS A 90 34.02 -18.05 38.18
CA LYS A 90 35.21 -17.21 38.26
C LYS A 90 35.45 -16.57 36.91
N GLY A 91 35.39 -15.25 36.84
CA GLY A 91 35.43 -14.51 35.60
C GLY A 91 35.21 -13.03 35.83
N SER A 92 34.62 -12.35 34.84
CA SER A 92 34.21 -10.95 34.96
C SER A 92 32.72 -10.84 35.25
N PHE A 93 32.33 -9.74 35.88
CA PHE A 93 30.95 -9.36 36.11
C PHE A 93 30.64 -8.04 35.42
N LEU A 94 29.47 -7.97 34.79
CA LEU A 94 28.92 -6.77 34.15
C LEU A 94 27.47 -6.60 34.58
N ASP A 95 27.16 -5.53 35.31
CA ASP A 95 25.82 -5.30 35.86
C ASP A 95 25.29 -6.55 36.60
N GLY A 96 26.16 -7.21 37.37
CA GLY A 96 25.86 -8.42 38.12
C GLY A 96 25.81 -9.71 37.29
N LEU A 97 25.89 -9.65 35.96
CA LEU A 97 25.88 -10.82 35.07
C LEU A 97 27.25 -11.50 35.04
N GLU A 98 27.26 -12.83 34.96
CA GLU A 98 28.47 -13.63 34.78
C GLU A 98 28.96 -13.60 33.33
N ILE A 99 30.17 -13.08 33.12
CA ILE A 99 30.82 -12.98 31.81
C ILE A 99 32.09 -13.83 31.79
N TYR A 100 32.10 -14.87 30.95
CA TYR A 100 33.27 -15.68 30.69
C TYR A 100 34.26 -14.92 29.79
N GLY A 101 35.51 -14.81 30.25
CA GLY A 101 36.50 -13.92 29.66
C GLY A 101 36.42 -12.52 30.24
N ASP A 102 36.88 -11.53 29.49
CA ASP A 102 36.85 -10.13 29.91
C ASP A 102 35.49 -9.50 29.59
N ALA A 103 34.86 -8.90 30.60
CA ALA A 103 33.66 -8.10 30.41
C ALA A 103 34.00 -6.68 29.92
N PRO A 104 33.54 -6.27 28.73
CA PRO A 104 33.60 -4.87 28.34
C PRO A 104 32.68 -4.07 29.26
N GLN A 105 33.22 -3.05 29.93
CA GLN A 105 32.46 -2.20 30.88
C GLN A 105 31.58 -1.21 30.10
N LEU A 106 30.55 -1.74 29.44
CA LEU A 106 29.65 -1.02 28.55
C LEU A 106 28.20 -1.14 29.02
N PRO A 107 27.35 -0.12 28.82
CA PRO A 107 25.94 -0.18 29.20
C PRO A 107 25.19 -1.30 28.49
N VAL A 108 24.40 -2.06 29.26
CA VAL A 108 23.44 -3.01 28.70
C VAL A 108 22.24 -2.28 28.13
N VAL A 109 21.95 -2.51 26.85
CA VAL A 109 20.88 -1.83 26.09
C VAL A 109 19.89 -2.80 25.44
N GLY A 110 20.07 -4.11 25.63
CA GLY A 110 19.10 -5.09 25.18
C GLY A 110 19.50 -6.52 25.51
N ILE A 111 18.51 -7.41 25.46
CA ILE A 111 18.69 -8.85 25.49
C ILE A 111 17.81 -9.41 24.37
N ASP A 112 18.39 -10.18 23.45
CA ASP A 112 17.65 -10.75 22.33
C ASP A 112 16.85 -12.01 22.74
N GLN A 113 16.02 -12.53 21.83
CA GLN A 113 15.20 -13.72 22.09
C GLN A 113 16.02 -14.99 22.42
N ARG A 114 17.30 -15.03 22.01
CA ARG A 114 18.24 -16.11 22.31
C ARG A 114 19.09 -15.79 23.55
N LYS A 115 18.67 -14.80 24.34
CA LYS A 115 19.32 -14.30 25.56
C LYS A 115 20.68 -13.63 25.32
N ASN A 116 21.07 -13.35 24.08
CA ASN A 116 22.34 -12.65 23.82
C ASN A 116 22.24 -11.21 24.31
N LEU A 117 23.34 -10.74 24.90
CA LEU A 117 23.41 -9.41 25.49
C LEU A 117 23.77 -8.40 24.42
N LEU A 118 23.07 -7.26 24.39
CA LEU A 118 23.41 -6.10 23.57
C LEU A 118 23.99 -5.00 24.46
N LEU A 119 25.18 -4.54 24.12
CA LEU A 119 25.92 -3.50 24.81
C LEU A 119 26.10 -2.29 23.90
N LEU A 120 25.93 -1.09 24.43
CA LEU A 120 26.17 0.14 23.67
C LEU A 120 27.66 0.47 23.70
N LEU A 121 28.31 0.43 22.53
CA LEU A 121 29.72 0.77 22.38
C LEU A 121 29.92 2.28 22.22
N HIS A 122 29.14 2.90 21.33
CA HIS A 122 29.23 4.32 21.02
C HIS A 122 27.96 4.79 20.28
N SER A 123 27.59 6.06 20.43
CA SER A 123 26.58 6.72 19.59
C SER A 123 27.25 7.89 18.89
N GLU A 124 27.11 7.95 17.57
CA GLU A 124 27.70 9.00 16.73
C GLU A 124 26.59 9.87 16.12
N PRO A 125 26.24 11.01 16.75
CA PRO A 125 25.14 11.87 16.28
C PRO A 125 25.36 12.44 14.87
N ALA A 126 26.61 12.72 14.50
CA ALA A 126 26.94 13.34 13.22
C ALA A 126 26.57 12.44 12.04
N SER A 127 26.84 11.14 12.14
CA SER A 127 26.51 10.15 11.12
C SER A 127 25.19 9.41 11.40
N LYS A 128 24.57 9.65 12.56
CA LYS A 128 23.38 8.95 13.08
C LYS A 128 23.56 7.44 13.13
N VAL A 129 24.63 6.99 13.79
CA VAL A 129 24.97 5.57 13.96
C VAL A 129 25.08 5.20 15.43
N HIS A 130 24.34 4.17 15.85
CA HIS A 130 24.59 3.50 17.13
C HIS A 130 25.45 2.26 16.90
N TYR A 131 26.58 2.17 17.60
CA TYR A 131 27.44 1.00 17.57
C TYR A 131 27.12 0.10 18.76
N LEU A 132 26.74 -1.14 18.49
CA LEU A 132 26.35 -2.14 19.48
C LEU A 132 27.27 -3.35 19.44
N LEU A 133 27.58 -3.91 20.60
CA LEU A 133 28.21 -5.23 20.71
C LEU A 133 27.17 -6.25 21.15
N ARG A 134 27.10 -7.35 20.42
CA ARG A 134 26.29 -8.50 20.80
C ARG A 134 27.16 -9.63 21.31
N MET A 135 26.91 -10.05 22.55
CA MET A 135 27.63 -11.13 23.23
C MET A 135 26.76 -12.38 23.33
N GLY A 136 27.33 -13.51 22.93
CA GLY A 136 26.64 -14.79 22.94
C GLY A 136 26.30 -15.28 24.34
N HIS A 137 25.07 -15.75 24.56
CA HIS A 137 24.68 -16.47 25.77
C HIS A 137 25.00 -17.97 25.63
N SER A 138 25.66 -18.54 26.62
CA SER A 138 26.03 -19.96 26.64
C SER A 138 24.92 -20.82 27.25
N TYR A 139 24.96 -22.13 27.00
CA TYR A 139 24.06 -23.07 27.66
C TYR A 139 24.23 -23.10 29.19
N GLY A 140 25.43 -22.76 29.68
CA GLY A 140 25.77 -22.72 31.11
C GLY A 140 25.32 -21.45 31.83
N GLY A 141 24.42 -20.65 31.26
CA GLY A 141 23.80 -19.50 31.93
C GLY A 141 24.70 -18.26 32.06
N HIS A 142 25.80 -18.19 31.29
CA HIS A 142 26.75 -17.07 31.28
C HIS A 142 26.98 -16.56 29.86
N TRP A 143 27.49 -15.33 29.73
CA TRP A 143 27.81 -14.74 28.43
C TRP A 143 29.30 -14.89 28.09
N ASN A 144 29.64 -14.92 26.80
CA ASN A 144 31.01 -15.08 26.34
C ASN A 144 31.56 -13.77 25.76
N GLY A 145 32.65 -13.26 26.34
CA GLY A 145 33.34 -12.03 25.89
C GLY A 145 34.32 -12.21 24.73
N GLY A 146 34.58 -13.45 24.27
CA GLY A 146 35.61 -13.77 23.29
C GLY A 146 35.16 -13.74 21.82
N ASN A 147 33.87 -13.94 21.54
CA ASN A 147 33.30 -13.86 20.19
C ASN A 147 32.09 -12.93 20.23
N VAL A 148 32.22 -11.77 19.61
CA VAL A 148 31.17 -10.74 19.60
C VAL A 148 30.83 -10.32 18.18
N THR A 149 29.59 -9.92 18.01
CA THR A 149 29.14 -9.27 16.79
C THR A 149 29.10 -7.76 17.03
N LEU A 150 29.68 -6.97 16.13
CA LEU A 150 29.62 -5.52 16.14
C LEU A 150 28.55 -5.07 15.14
N ILE A 151 27.61 -4.24 15.58
CA ILE A 151 26.48 -3.78 14.78
C ILE A 151 26.54 -2.26 14.68
N ALA A 152 26.61 -1.72 13.47
CA ALA A 152 26.37 -0.32 13.16
C ALA A 152 24.90 -0.15 12.77
N LEU A 153 24.08 0.28 13.73
CA LEU A 153 22.65 0.51 13.56
C LEU A 153 22.42 1.95 13.06
N THR A 154 21.90 2.11 11.85
CA THR A 154 21.69 3.41 11.19
C THR A 154 20.71 3.37 10.02
N GLU A 155 19.93 4.43 9.84
CA GLU A 155 19.11 4.63 8.63
C GLU A 155 19.94 5.23 7.47
N ASN A 156 21.16 5.69 7.75
CA ASN A 156 22.02 6.37 6.79
C ASN A 156 22.70 5.37 5.84
N ARG A 157 22.05 5.15 4.68
CA ARG A 157 22.52 4.24 3.63
C ARG A 157 23.84 4.68 3.01
N ASP A 158 24.11 5.99 2.97
CA ASP A 158 25.28 6.55 2.27
C ASP A 158 26.60 6.11 2.91
N LEU A 159 26.59 5.74 4.20
CA LEU A 159 27.75 5.17 4.90
C LEU A 159 28.23 3.82 4.34
N PHE A 160 27.39 3.16 3.54
CA PHE A 160 27.64 1.84 2.98
C PHE A 160 27.63 1.81 1.45
N ARG A 161 27.65 2.98 0.81
CA ARG A 161 27.68 3.11 -0.66
C ARG A 161 29.07 2.96 -1.25
N ASP A 162 30.06 3.56 -0.59
CA ASP A 162 31.43 3.61 -1.11
C ASP A 162 32.42 3.03 -0.10
N LEU A 163 33.55 2.57 -0.62
CA LEU A 163 34.54 1.89 0.20
C LEU A 163 35.16 2.81 1.27
N GLU A 164 35.27 4.11 1.01
CA GLU A 164 35.89 5.06 1.94
C GLU A 164 34.97 5.35 3.13
N SER A 165 33.68 5.55 2.88
CA SER A 165 32.67 5.71 3.95
C SER A 165 32.51 4.45 4.79
N ILE A 166 32.53 3.26 4.17
CA ILE A 166 32.53 1.97 4.88
C ILE A 166 33.75 1.87 5.80
N ARG A 167 34.95 2.18 5.27
CA ARG A 167 36.20 2.18 6.04
C ARG A 167 36.12 3.09 7.24
N ARG A 168 35.72 4.35 7.06
CA ARG A 168 35.57 5.32 8.17
C ARG A 168 34.57 4.84 9.22
N THR A 169 33.47 4.24 8.79
CA THR A 169 32.43 3.70 9.70
C THR A 169 32.96 2.56 10.55
N ILE A 170 33.75 1.65 9.94
CA ILE A 170 34.41 0.53 10.63
C ILE A 170 35.55 1.02 11.54
N ASP A 171 36.37 1.94 11.06
CA ASP A 171 37.53 2.47 11.79
C ASP A 171 37.10 3.20 13.07
N LEU A 172 36.01 3.97 13.01
CA LEU A 172 35.43 4.59 14.20
C LEU A 172 34.97 3.53 15.22
N ALA A 173 34.22 2.54 14.75
CA ALA A 173 33.69 1.47 15.61
C ALA A 173 34.83 0.68 16.28
N THR A 174 35.84 0.29 15.51
CA THR A 174 37.00 -0.48 16.00
C THR A 174 37.90 0.35 16.91
N ALA A 175 38.03 1.66 16.71
CA ALA A 175 38.75 2.54 17.63
C ALA A 175 38.07 2.63 19.02
N HIS A 176 36.73 2.64 19.07
CA HIS A 176 36.00 2.55 20.34
C HIS A 176 36.10 1.15 20.96
N LEU A 177 36.10 0.11 20.13
CA LEU A 177 36.28 -1.27 20.57
C LEU A 177 37.65 -1.48 21.21
N ASP A 178 38.71 -0.92 20.63
CA ASP A 178 40.08 -1.02 21.14
C ASP A 178 40.23 -0.39 22.53
N LYS A 179 39.48 0.68 22.83
CA LYS A 179 39.46 1.33 24.14
C LYS A 179 38.68 0.51 25.18
N SER A 180 37.54 -0.04 24.78
CA SER A 180 36.55 -0.60 25.71
C SER A 180 36.70 -2.11 25.91
N ALA A 181 37.20 -2.82 24.90
CA ALA A 181 37.31 -4.27 24.86
C ALA A 181 38.59 -4.74 24.13
N PRO A 182 39.80 -4.34 24.58
CA PRO A 182 41.05 -4.55 23.85
C PRO A 182 41.46 -6.02 23.66
N LYS A 183 40.82 -6.97 24.36
CA LYS A 183 41.13 -8.41 24.24
C LYS A 183 40.36 -9.11 23.12
N ILE A 184 39.37 -8.46 22.52
CA ILE A 184 38.60 -9.01 21.40
C ILE A 184 39.51 -9.07 20.16
N ARG A 185 39.57 -10.25 19.53
CA ARG A 185 40.50 -10.53 18.42
C ARG A 185 39.82 -10.69 17.08
N ALA A 186 38.55 -11.04 17.06
CA ALA A 186 37.77 -11.22 15.85
C ALA A 186 36.33 -10.80 16.12
N ILE A 187 35.71 -10.20 15.11
CA ILE A 187 34.32 -9.76 15.15
C ILE A 187 33.67 -10.03 13.80
N GLN A 188 32.36 -10.26 13.83
CA GLN A 188 31.53 -10.06 12.65
C GLN A 188 30.94 -8.66 12.73
N PHE A 189 31.09 -7.86 11.67
CA PHE A 189 30.52 -6.52 11.59
C PHE A 189 29.30 -6.52 10.68
N TYR A 190 28.20 -5.94 11.18
CA TYR A 190 26.98 -5.72 10.41
C TYR A 190 26.62 -4.23 10.39
N GLY A 191 26.27 -3.72 9.21
CA GLY A 191 25.46 -2.51 9.07
C GLY A 191 23.99 -2.91 9.04
N MET A 192 23.13 -2.28 9.85
CA MET A 192 21.69 -2.59 9.92
C MET A 192 20.86 -1.31 10.00
N ARG A 193 19.70 -1.30 9.32
CA ARG A 193 18.73 -0.18 9.35
C ARG A 193 17.72 -0.27 10.48
N ASP A 194 17.48 -1.49 10.95
CA ASP A 194 16.46 -1.80 11.92
C ASP A 194 16.96 -2.93 12.80
N LEU A 195 16.97 -2.71 14.11
CA LEU A 195 17.40 -3.72 15.07
C LEU A 195 16.38 -4.84 15.21
N GLU A 196 15.08 -4.52 15.22
CA GLU A 196 14.02 -5.51 15.39
C GLU A 196 13.95 -6.42 14.17
N LYS A 197 13.83 -5.84 12.98
CA LYS A 197 13.74 -6.62 11.74
C LYS A 197 15.07 -7.27 11.35
N GLY A 198 16.17 -6.51 11.44
CA GLY A 198 17.48 -6.99 11.03
C GLY A 198 18.07 -8.06 11.96
N LEU A 199 18.02 -7.83 13.28
CA LEU A 199 18.65 -8.72 14.25
C LEU A 199 17.69 -9.76 14.83
N TYR A 200 16.49 -9.37 15.26
CA TYR A 200 15.57 -10.28 15.97
C TYR A 200 14.78 -11.16 15.01
N GLU A 201 14.25 -10.59 13.93
CA GLU A 201 13.53 -11.35 12.90
C GLU A 201 14.49 -11.99 11.88
N GLY A 202 15.68 -11.43 11.71
CA GLY A 202 16.70 -11.93 10.79
C GLY A 202 16.43 -11.59 9.32
N ASP A 203 15.65 -10.53 9.06
CA ASP A 203 15.36 -10.06 7.71
C ASP A 203 16.57 -9.31 7.12
N ARG A 204 17.17 -9.93 6.10
CA ARG A 204 18.34 -9.41 5.40
C ARG A 204 18.06 -8.18 4.54
N ASP A 205 16.79 -7.88 4.24
CA ASP A 205 16.44 -6.62 3.54
C ASP A 205 16.76 -5.39 4.43
N PHE A 206 16.85 -5.57 5.75
CA PHE A 206 17.22 -4.53 6.70
C PHE A 206 18.72 -4.46 6.98
N TRP A 207 19.52 -5.33 6.36
CA TRP A 207 20.98 -5.29 6.45
C TRP A 207 21.52 -4.34 5.37
N LEU A 208 22.64 -3.69 5.67
CA LEU A 208 23.35 -2.80 4.76
C LEU A 208 24.67 -3.43 4.31
N TYR A 209 25.39 -4.05 5.25
CA TYR A 209 26.73 -4.55 5.03
C TYR A 209 27.06 -5.68 6.01
N ASP A 210 27.84 -6.64 5.57
CA ASP A 210 28.31 -7.76 6.38
C ASP A 210 29.78 -8.08 6.05
N ILE A 211 30.65 -8.11 7.05
CA ILE A 211 32.08 -8.44 6.88
C ILE A 211 32.68 -9.01 8.17
N SER A 212 33.63 -9.93 8.01
CA SER A 212 34.44 -10.43 9.13
C SER A 212 35.72 -9.59 9.30
N LEU A 213 36.02 -9.20 10.53
CA LEU A 213 37.27 -8.52 10.88
C LEU A 213 38.04 -9.35 11.89
N SER A 214 39.36 -9.35 11.75
CA SER A 214 40.25 -9.98 12.71
C SER A 214 41.48 -9.13 12.96
N ARG A 215 42.06 -9.27 14.15
CA ARG A 215 43.33 -8.62 14.48
C ARG A 215 44.48 -9.41 13.91
N HIS A 216 45.36 -8.72 13.21
CA HIS A 216 46.63 -9.29 12.79
C HIS A 216 47.47 -9.67 14.01
N TYR A 217 47.98 -10.90 14.02
CA TYR A 217 48.59 -11.50 15.22
C TYR A 217 49.80 -10.71 15.76
N ARG A 218 50.61 -10.07 14.91
CA ARG A 218 51.78 -9.28 15.36
C ARG A 218 51.46 -7.82 15.66
N THR A 219 50.70 -7.17 14.80
CA THR A 219 50.48 -5.72 14.84
C THR A 219 49.27 -5.35 15.68
N GLN A 220 48.39 -6.32 15.98
CA GLN A 220 47.12 -6.14 16.67
C GLN A 220 46.16 -5.15 15.98
N LYS A 221 46.44 -4.77 14.74
CA LYS A 221 45.57 -3.93 13.91
C LYS A 221 44.43 -4.77 13.35
N TRP A 222 43.26 -4.16 13.24
CA TRP A 222 42.12 -4.76 12.55
C TRP A 222 42.40 -4.87 11.05
N GLU A 223 42.16 -6.06 10.52
CA GLU A 223 42.29 -6.38 9.11
C GLU A 223 40.99 -7.02 8.61
N TYR A 224 40.63 -6.67 7.38
CA TYR A 224 39.49 -7.20 6.66
C TYR A 224 39.71 -7.06 5.16
N ASP A 225 39.06 -7.94 4.40
CA ASP A 225 39.10 -7.93 2.94
C ASP A 225 37.73 -7.49 2.40
N PRO A 226 37.61 -6.24 1.89
CA PRO A 226 36.35 -5.75 1.32
C PRO A 226 35.81 -6.60 0.17
N ALA A 227 36.67 -7.38 -0.52
CA ALA A 227 36.23 -8.26 -1.61
C ALA A 227 35.45 -9.49 -1.10
N ARG A 228 35.53 -9.79 0.20
CA ARG A 228 34.77 -10.87 0.86
C ARG A 228 33.57 -10.37 1.65
N ALA A 229 33.22 -9.10 1.51
CA ALA A 229 32.07 -8.52 2.18
C ALA A 229 30.79 -8.72 1.37
N ASP A 230 29.67 -8.88 2.07
CA ASP A 230 28.35 -8.87 1.47
C ASP A 230 27.73 -7.48 1.62
N ASN A 231 27.60 -6.75 0.51
CA ASN A 231 26.93 -5.46 0.48
C ASN A 231 25.43 -5.65 0.14
N HIS A 232 24.61 -5.64 1.19
CA HIS A 232 23.17 -5.86 1.10
C HIS A 232 22.42 -4.64 0.56
N LEU A 233 22.97 -3.42 0.70
CA LEU A 233 22.35 -2.19 0.20
C LEU A 233 22.07 -2.26 -1.31
N PHE A 234 23.04 -2.69 -2.11
CA PHE A 234 22.84 -2.76 -3.56
C PHE A 234 21.86 -3.85 -4.00
N ALA A 235 21.74 -4.94 -3.23
CA ALA A 235 20.72 -5.95 -3.48
C ALA A 235 19.31 -5.40 -3.20
N TYR A 236 19.16 -4.70 -2.08
CA TYR A 236 17.92 -4.04 -1.69
C TYR A 236 17.49 -2.96 -2.70
N GLU A 237 18.40 -2.08 -3.13
CA GLU A 237 18.08 -1.02 -4.09
C GLU A 237 17.70 -1.57 -5.48
N ARG A 238 18.32 -2.67 -5.91
CA ARG A 238 17.91 -3.36 -7.15
C ARG A 238 16.48 -3.88 -7.07
N LYS A 239 16.10 -4.45 -5.92
CA LYS A 239 14.75 -4.93 -5.66
C LYS A 239 13.73 -3.79 -5.66
N GLU A 240 14.03 -2.66 -4.99
CA GLU A 240 13.17 -1.46 -5.01
C GLU A 240 13.00 -0.93 -6.45
N ALA A 241 14.09 -0.80 -7.21
CA ALA A 241 14.05 -0.30 -8.58
C ALA A 241 13.30 -1.25 -9.54
N GLU A 242 13.33 -2.56 -9.30
CA GLU A 242 12.53 -3.52 -10.06
C GLU A 242 11.04 -3.41 -9.73
N LEU A 243 10.68 -3.26 -8.46
CA LEU A 243 9.29 -3.05 -8.05
C LEU A 243 8.71 -1.74 -8.63
N GLN A 244 9.49 -0.66 -8.62
CA GLN A 244 9.08 0.60 -9.24
C GLN A 244 8.85 0.46 -10.74
N ARG A 245 9.79 -0.18 -11.46
CA ARG A 245 9.63 -0.44 -12.90
C ARG A 245 8.41 -1.31 -13.20
N ARG A 246 8.12 -2.32 -12.38
CA ARG A 246 6.91 -3.14 -12.53
C ARG A 246 5.64 -2.32 -12.32
N ALA A 247 5.59 -1.48 -11.28
CA ALA A 247 4.46 -0.61 -11.01
C ALA A 247 4.26 0.47 -12.09
N GLU A 248 5.34 0.98 -12.69
CA GLU A 248 5.27 1.88 -13.85
C GLU A 248 4.72 1.17 -15.09
N LEU A 249 5.24 -0.02 -15.42
CA LEU A 249 4.75 -0.82 -16.55
C LEU A 249 3.27 -1.21 -16.38
N GLU A 250 2.82 -1.50 -15.15
CA GLU A 250 1.40 -1.78 -14.87
C GLU A 250 0.53 -0.55 -15.10
N ARG A 251 0.96 0.63 -14.62
CA ARG A 251 0.26 1.90 -14.87
C ARG A 251 0.21 2.25 -16.35
N GLU A 252 1.29 2.04 -17.09
CA GLU A 252 1.33 2.26 -18.55
C GLU A 252 0.37 1.32 -19.28
N ARG A 253 0.36 0.03 -18.92
CA ARG A 253 -0.58 -0.95 -19.50
C ARG A 253 -2.04 -0.62 -19.18
N GLU A 254 -2.33 -0.17 -17.96
CA GLU A 254 -3.67 0.28 -17.59
C GLU A 254 -4.11 1.50 -18.37
N ALA A 255 -3.25 2.51 -18.47
CA ALA A 255 -3.50 3.70 -19.29
C ALA A 255 -3.70 3.34 -20.77
N GLN A 256 -2.90 2.42 -21.31
CA GLN A 256 -3.06 1.94 -22.68
C GLN A 256 -4.40 1.21 -22.85
N ARG A 257 -4.77 0.30 -21.94
CA ARG A 257 -6.06 -0.39 -21.98
C ARG A 257 -7.24 0.58 -21.93
N GLN A 258 -7.17 1.62 -21.10
CA GLN A 258 -8.21 2.65 -21.05
C GLN A 258 -8.32 3.42 -22.38
N ARG A 259 -7.19 3.81 -22.98
CA ARG A 259 -7.17 4.45 -24.31
C ARG A 259 -7.78 3.55 -25.39
N GLU A 260 -7.42 2.26 -25.39
CA GLU A 260 -7.98 1.29 -26.31
C GLU A 260 -9.49 1.11 -26.13
N LEU A 261 -9.99 1.05 -24.88
CA LEU A 261 -11.42 0.96 -24.61
C LEU A 261 -12.19 2.19 -25.13
N LEU A 262 -11.69 3.39 -24.85
CA LEU A 262 -12.27 4.64 -25.37
C LEU A 262 -12.27 4.66 -26.90
N ALA A 263 -11.18 4.20 -27.52
CA ALA A 263 -11.10 4.11 -28.97
C ALA A 263 -12.08 3.09 -29.57
N ARG A 264 -12.31 1.93 -28.92
CA ARG A 264 -13.36 0.98 -29.38
C ARG A 264 -14.75 1.60 -29.30
N GLN A 265 -15.03 2.32 -28.21
CA GLN A 265 -16.31 3.01 -28.05
C GLN A 265 -16.49 4.08 -29.13
N ALA A 266 -15.46 4.88 -29.39
CA ALA A 266 -15.44 5.87 -30.46
C ALA A 266 -15.63 5.22 -31.86
N GLU A 267 -15.05 4.05 -32.10
CA GLU A 267 -15.24 3.29 -33.34
C GLU A 267 -16.70 2.87 -33.54
N GLN A 268 -17.36 2.37 -32.48
CA GLN A 268 -18.79 2.02 -32.52
C GLN A 268 -19.67 3.25 -32.77
N GLN A 269 -19.38 4.38 -32.12
CA GLN A 269 -20.08 5.65 -32.32
C GLN A 269 -19.93 6.16 -33.77
N LEU A 270 -18.72 6.07 -34.32
CA LEU A 270 -18.46 6.48 -35.70
C LEU A 270 -19.17 5.57 -36.72
N GLN A 271 -19.22 4.26 -36.47
CA GLN A 271 -19.99 3.33 -37.30
C GLN A 271 -21.49 3.65 -37.28
N LEU A 272 -22.05 3.93 -36.09
CA LEU A 272 -23.43 4.38 -35.94
C LEU A 272 -23.70 5.65 -36.76
N TYR A 273 -22.84 6.66 -36.65
CA TYR A 273 -22.97 7.88 -37.44
C TYR A 273 -22.91 7.62 -38.96
N ARG A 274 -21.98 6.76 -39.42
CA ARG A 274 -21.90 6.37 -40.85
C ARG A 274 -23.16 5.66 -41.32
N GLN A 275 -23.74 4.79 -40.50
CA GLN A 275 -25.01 4.13 -40.79
C GLN A 275 -26.13 5.16 -40.91
N LEU A 276 -26.26 6.06 -39.93
CA LEU A 276 -27.27 7.13 -39.94
C LEU A 276 -27.11 8.05 -41.17
N ARG A 277 -25.89 8.39 -41.58
CA ARG A 277 -25.61 9.17 -42.80
C ARG A 277 -26.09 8.47 -44.09
N ARG A 278 -26.10 7.13 -44.14
CA ARG A 278 -26.65 6.37 -45.27
C ARG A 278 -28.17 6.30 -45.21
N GLU A 279 -28.73 6.11 -44.03
CA GLU A 279 -30.18 6.02 -43.80
C GLU A 279 -30.88 7.38 -44.03
N THR A 280 -30.27 8.52 -43.67
CA THR A 280 -30.84 9.85 -43.91
C THR A 280 -30.97 10.20 -45.40
N ARG A 281 -30.18 9.57 -46.28
CA ARG A 281 -30.36 9.68 -47.75
C ARG A 281 -31.65 9.00 -48.24
N LYS A 282 -32.29 8.20 -47.40
CA LYS A 282 -33.58 7.53 -47.65
C LYS A 282 -34.57 7.84 -46.53
N PRO A 283 -35.23 9.01 -46.58
CA PRO A 283 -36.07 9.49 -45.49
C PRO A 283 -37.16 8.50 -45.05
N GLU A 284 -37.74 7.75 -45.99
CA GLU A 284 -38.78 6.75 -45.69
C GLU A 284 -38.26 5.58 -44.85
N GLU A 285 -37.04 5.08 -45.11
CA GLU A 285 -36.43 3.99 -44.33
C GLU A 285 -36.06 4.47 -42.92
N LEU A 286 -35.55 5.71 -42.80
CA LEU A 286 -35.21 6.33 -41.52
C LEU A 286 -36.45 6.52 -40.63
N TYR A 287 -37.50 7.12 -41.15
CA TYR A 287 -38.74 7.31 -40.40
C TYR A 287 -39.42 5.97 -40.12
N GLY A 288 -39.35 4.98 -41.01
CA GLY A 288 -39.86 3.63 -40.74
C GLY A 288 -39.16 2.89 -39.59
N ARG A 289 -37.91 3.24 -39.28
CA ARG A 289 -37.15 2.71 -38.14
C ARG A 289 -37.44 3.45 -36.84
N ILE A 290 -37.56 4.78 -36.91
CA ILE A 290 -37.71 5.64 -35.74
C ILE A 290 -39.18 5.73 -35.30
N LEU A 291 -40.11 5.66 -36.26
CA LEU A 291 -41.53 5.75 -36.01
C LEU A 291 -42.17 4.37 -35.96
N SER A 292 -42.95 4.12 -34.91
CA SER A 292 -43.75 2.93 -34.73
C SER A 292 -45.09 3.33 -34.11
N ASP A 293 -46.18 2.96 -34.75
CA ASP A 293 -47.53 3.10 -34.20
C ASP A 293 -48.30 1.78 -34.33
N ALA A 294 -49.47 1.72 -33.70
CA ALA A 294 -50.39 0.61 -33.77
C ALA A 294 -50.75 0.29 -35.23
N SER A 295 -50.44 -0.93 -35.66
CA SER A 295 -50.78 -1.37 -37.01
C SER A 295 -52.29 -1.50 -37.21
N TYR A 296 -52.79 -1.00 -38.33
CA TYR A 296 -54.18 -1.18 -38.74
C TYR A 296 -54.26 -2.17 -39.91
N SER A 297 -54.97 -3.28 -39.68
CA SER A 297 -55.29 -4.28 -40.72
C SER A 297 -56.78 -4.63 -40.62
N PRO A 298 -57.59 -4.37 -41.67
CA PRO A 298 -59.04 -4.52 -41.63
C PRO A 298 -59.55 -5.94 -41.31
N PHE A 299 -58.75 -6.97 -41.61
CA PHE A 299 -59.20 -8.37 -41.55
C PHE A 299 -58.46 -9.24 -40.53
N SER A 300 -57.33 -8.79 -39.96
CA SER A 300 -56.45 -9.63 -39.13
C SER A 300 -56.31 -9.17 -37.68
N GLY A 301 -57.05 -8.15 -37.24
CA GLY A 301 -57.02 -7.70 -35.84
C GLY A 301 -55.64 -7.21 -35.38
N GLY A 302 -55.10 -6.17 -36.03
CA GLY A 302 -53.79 -5.58 -35.74
C GLY A 302 -53.68 -4.84 -34.41
N GLY A 303 -52.59 -4.06 -34.23
CA GLY A 303 -52.32 -3.30 -33.01
C GLY A 303 -53.47 -2.39 -32.58
N TYR A 304 -54.18 -1.79 -33.53
CA TYR A 304 -55.35 -0.96 -33.23
C TYR A 304 -56.52 -1.77 -32.64
N ALA A 305 -56.76 -2.99 -33.15
CA ALA A 305 -57.79 -3.87 -32.60
C ALA A 305 -57.45 -4.34 -31.17
N ALA A 306 -56.15 -4.53 -30.88
CA ALA A 306 -55.68 -4.80 -29.52
C ALA A 306 -55.91 -3.61 -28.59
N MET A 307 -55.71 -2.38 -29.07
CA MET A 307 -56.03 -1.17 -28.31
C MET A 307 -57.53 -1.01 -28.05
N MET A 308 -58.40 -1.37 -29.01
CA MET A 308 -59.86 -1.41 -28.79
C MET A 308 -60.28 -2.44 -27.72
N GLN A 309 -59.45 -3.45 -27.47
CA GLN A 309 -59.62 -4.41 -26.36
C GLN A 309 -58.98 -3.92 -25.04
N GLY A 310 -58.51 -2.68 -24.99
CA GLY A 310 -57.90 -2.05 -23.81
C GLY A 310 -56.41 -2.33 -23.60
N ARG A 311 -55.70 -2.93 -24.58
CA ARG A 311 -54.27 -3.20 -24.47
C ARG A 311 -53.42 -1.99 -24.87
N ALA A 312 -52.25 -1.86 -24.25
CA ALA A 312 -51.23 -0.90 -24.66
C ALA A 312 -50.51 -1.33 -25.94
N GLN A 313 -50.05 -0.37 -26.73
CA GLN A 313 -49.14 -0.60 -27.85
C GLN A 313 -47.90 0.29 -27.71
N ARG A 314 -46.76 -0.23 -28.15
CA ARG A 314 -45.53 0.56 -28.19
C ARG A 314 -45.72 1.73 -29.16
N TYR A 315 -45.40 2.92 -28.70
CA TYR A 315 -45.57 4.17 -29.42
C TYR A 315 -44.21 4.84 -29.60
N SER A 316 -43.90 5.23 -30.83
CA SER A 316 -42.75 6.05 -31.18
C SER A 316 -43.18 6.93 -32.35
N GLN A 317 -43.48 8.20 -32.12
CA GLN A 317 -43.99 9.07 -33.18
C GLN A 317 -43.49 10.50 -33.03
N ILE A 318 -43.44 11.20 -34.16
CA ILE A 318 -43.29 12.65 -34.18
C ILE A 318 -44.67 13.24 -33.89
N VAL A 319 -44.75 14.02 -32.83
CA VAL A 319 -45.97 14.70 -32.41
C VAL A 319 -45.78 16.21 -32.41
N HIS A 320 -46.88 16.93 -32.62
CA HIS A 320 -46.95 18.35 -32.35
C HIS A 320 -47.85 18.58 -31.16
N ILE A 321 -47.35 19.33 -30.17
CA ILE A 321 -48.06 19.70 -28.95
C ILE A 321 -48.59 21.12 -29.14
N ASP A 322 -49.93 21.24 -29.16
CA ASP A 322 -50.68 22.48 -29.42
C ASP A 322 -51.05 23.22 -28.11
N GLY A 323 -50.86 22.60 -26.94
CA GLY A 323 -51.10 23.22 -25.64
C GLY A 323 -51.49 22.23 -24.54
N LYS A 324 -51.90 22.74 -23.38
CA LYS A 324 -52.39 21.92 -22.25
C LYS A 324 -53.90 21.69 -22.29
N THR A 325 -54.32 20.53 -21.81
CA THR A 325 -55.73 20.17 -21.60
C THR A 325 -55.95 19.54 -20.22
N ASP A 326 -57.20 19.36 -19.81
CA ASP A 326 -57.56 18.66 -18.59
C ASP A 326 -57.15 17.18 -18.70
N GLY A 327 -56.00 16.85 -18.09
CA GLY A 327 -55.44 15.50 -18.06
C GLY A 327 -54.24 15.24 -18.97
N GLY A 328 -53.59 16.29 -19.52
CA GLY A 328 -52.30 16.14 -20.23
C GLY A 328 -52.01 17.25 -21.23
N TRP A 329 -51.12 16.97 -22.18
CA TRP A 329 -50.82 17.85 -23.32
C TRP A 329 -51.62 17.42 -24.54
N LYS A 330 -52.19 18.39 -25.26
CA LYS A 330 -52.98 18.18 -26.47
C LYS A 330 -52.03 18.00 -27.65
N ILE A 331 -52.16 16.86 -28.33
CA ILE A 331 -51.47 16.57 -29.59
C ILE A 331 -52.45 16.79 -30.75
N ASP A 332 -52.01 17.48 -31.79
CA ASP A 332 -52.77 17.71 -33.04
C ASP A 332 -52.15 17.02 -34.27
N TYR A 333 -50.94 16.49 -34.16
CA TYR A 333 -50.25 15.70 -35.19
C TYR A 333 -49.61 14.44 -34.61
N PRO A 334 -49.68 13.26 -35.28
CA PRO A 334 -50.27 13.01 -36.59
C PRO A 334 -51.80 12.91 -36.59
N TYR A 335 -52.40 12.79 -35.40
CA TYR A 335 -53.83 12.81 -35.15
C TYR A 335 -54.10 13.36 -33.74
N ALA A 336 -55.35 13.70 -33.44
CA ALA A 336 -55.74 14.20 -32.14
C ALA A 336 -55.49 13.16 -31.03
N ALA A 337 -54.67 13.51 -30.04
CA ALA A 337 -54.34 12.64 -28.91
C ALA A 337 -54.04 13.44 -27.63
N VAL A 338 -53.94 12.76 -26.50
CA VAL A 338 -53.50 13.35 -25.23
C VAL A 338 -52.21 12.68 -24.78
N LEU A 339 -51.20 13.49 -24.48
CA LEU A 339 -49.90 13.06 -23.98
C LEU A 339 -49.80 13.25 -22.47
N ASP A 340 -49.41 12.20 -21.78
CA ASP A 340 -49.05 12.19 -20.37
C ASP A 340 -47.52 12.04 -20.25
N THR A 341 -46.88 13.06 -19.67
CA THR A 341 -45.41 13.14 -19.56
C THR A 341 -44.91 12.94 -18.13
N ARG A 342 -45.77 12.47 -17.21
CA ARG A 342 -45.40 12.30 -15.78
C ARG A 342 -44.18 11.41 -15.55
N ASP A 343 -43.97 10.44 -16.44
CA ASP A 343 -42.88 9.47 -16.37
C ASP A 343 -41.73 9.78 -17.34
N SER A 344 -41.69 10.98 -17.93
CA SER A 344 -40.64 11.40 -18.87
C SER A 344 -39.49 12.15 -18.18
N GLU A 345 -38.27 11.99 -18.70
CA GLU A 345 -37.07 12.68 -18.22
C GLU A 345 -37.01 14.18 -18.61
N GLN A 346 -37.84 14.63 -19.56
CA GLN A 346 -37.88 16.01 -20.04
C GLN A 346 -39.28 16.61 -19.91
N ASP A 347 -39.34 17.90 -19.57
CA ASP A 347 -40.59 18.66 -19.53
C ASP A 347 -41.12 18.90 -20.95
N ALA A 348 -42.44 18.75 -21.11
CA ALA A 348 -43.11 19.13 -22.35
C ALA A 348 -43.36 20.64 -22.41
N ASP A 349 -43.37 21.15 -23.64
CA ASP A 349 -43.76 22.52 -24.00
C ASP A 349 -44.51 22.48 -25.34
N GLU A 350 -45.04 23.61 -25.79
CA GLU A 350 -45.62 23.74 -27.13
C GLU A 350 -44.54 23.57 -28.21
N GLY A 351 -44.81 22.77 -29.24
CA GLY A 351 -43.87 22.53 -30.33
C GLY A 351 -43.82 21.08 -30.84
N TRP A 352 -42.76 20.76 -31.58
CA TRP A 352 -42.55 19.45 -32.20
C TRP A 352 -41.69 18.56 -31.34
N PHE A 353 -42.09 17.30 -31.16
CA PHE A 353 -41.37 16.34 -30.33
C PHE A 353 -41.31 14.96 -30.98
N LEU A 354 -40.23 14.22 -30.74
CA LEU A 354 -40.21 12.77 -30.89
C LEU A 354 -40.58 12.14 -29.54
N VAL A 355 -41.68 11.40 -29.50
CA VAL A 355 -42.22 10.76 -28.29
C VAL A 355 -42.04 9.25 -28.38
N LYS A 356 -41.49 8.64 -27.32
CA LYS A 356 -41.45 7.18 -27.13
C LYS A 356 -42.17 6.79 -25.85
N GLY A 357 -43.02 5.77 -25.92
CA GLY A 357 -43.81 5.32 -24.78
C GLY A 357 -44.84 4.26 -25.13
N GLU A 358 -46.01 4.32 -24.48
CA GLU A 358 -47.14 3.44 -24.74
C GLU A 358 -48.40 4.24 -25.11
N ALA A 359 -49.13 3.78 -26.13
CA ALA A 359 -50.42 4.30 -26.54
C ALA A 359 -51.56 3.35 -26.14
N ARG A 360 -52.67 3.92 -25.66
CA ARG A 360 -53.94 3.23 -25.32
C ARG A 360 -55.12 4.06 -25.79
N LEU A 361 -56.27 3.42 -26.05
CA LEU A 361 -57.51 4.16 -26.32
C LEU A 361 -58.21 4.49 -25.01
N ASP A 362 -58.63 5.75 -24.90
CA ASP A 362 -59.46 6.24 -23.81
C ASP A 362 -60.92 6.26 -24.26
N ALA A 363 -61.71 5.28 -23.82
CA ALA A 363 -63.12 5.17 -24.18
C ALA A 363 -64.00 6.29 -23.61
N SER A 364 -63.50 7.04 -22.62
CA SER A 364 -64.25 8.09 -21.93
C SER A 364 -64.16 9.46 -22.62
N ARG A 365 -63.08 9.68 -23.38
CA ARG A 365 -62.85 10.92 -24.14
C ARG A 365 -62.92 10.62 -25.63
N LYS A 366 -63.64 11.46 -26.36
CA LYS A 366 -63.85 11.27 -27.80
C LYS A 366 -63.35 12.46 -28.59
N ASP A 367 -62.88 12.19 -29.80
CA ASP A 367 -62.50 13.22 -30.76
C ASP A 367 -63.72 13.86 -31.44
N GLU A 368 -63.48 14.83 -32.32
CA GLU A 368 -64.52 15.52 -33.08
C GLU A 368 -65.32 14.60 -34.02
N GLN A 369 -64.81 13.41 -34.30
CA GLN A 369 -65.43 12.36 -35.13
C GLN A 369 -66.15 11.30 -34.27
N ASN A 370 -66.27 11.52 -32.96
CA ASN A 370 -66.91 10.63 -31.98
C ASN A 370 -66.18 9.28 -31.80
N LEU A 371 -64.88 9.22 -32.11
CA LEU A 371 -63.99 8.07 -31.86
C LEU A 371 -63.24 8.23 -30.53
N PRO A 372 -62.89 7.13 -29.81
CA PRO A 372 -62.06 7.19 -28.61
C PRO A 372 -60.71 7.87 -28.87
N LEU A 373 -60.32 8.82 -28.02
CA LEU A 373 -59.02 9.49 -28.13
C LEU A 373 -57.88 8.56 -27.70
N THR A 374 -56.71 8.70 -28.34
CA THR A 374 -55.50 8.00 -27.91
C THR A 374 -54.86 8.73 -26.74
N LEU A 375 -54.61 8.01 -25.64
CA LEU A 375 -53.80 8.45 -24.51
C LEU A 375 -52.41 7.85 -24.64
N ILE A 376 -51.38 8.70 -24.65
CA ILE A 376 -49.98 8.32 -24.80
C ILE A 376 -49.28 8.59 -23.48
N SER A 377 -48.71 7.57 -22.85
CA SER A 377 -47.82 7.70 -21.70
C SER A 377 -46.38 7.73 -22.20
N ALA A 378 -45.70 8.87 -22.09
CA ALA A 378 -44.34 9.07 -22.59
C ALA A 378 -43.30 8.65 -21.55
N ASN A 379 -42.34 7.84 -22.00
CA ASN A 379 -41.13 7.51 -21.24
C ASN A 379 -39.97 8.42 -21.68
N THR A 380 -39.92 8.76 -22.96
CA THR A 380 -38.92 9.68 -23.51
C THR A 380 -39.62 10.72 -24.35
N LEU A 381 -39.26 11.99 -24.11
CA LEU A 381 -39.72 13.15 -24.83
C LEU A 381 -38.49 13.89 -25.33
N GLN A 382 -38.43 14.20 -26.62
CA GLN A 382 -37.31 14.92 -27.23
C GLN A 382 -37.84 16.07 -28.09
N ALA A 383 -37.49 17.31 -27.72
CA ALA A 383 -37.87 18.49 -28.48
C ALA A 383 -37.14 18.55 -29.84
N CYS A 384 -37.88 18.93 -30.88
CA CYS A 384 -37.38 19.15 -32.22
C CYS A 384 -37.27 20.65 -32.49
N SER A 385 -36.21 21.04 -33.18
CA SER A 385 -35.93 22.44 -33.53
C SER A 385 -36.64 22.89 -34.81
N GLU A 386 -37.06 21.96 -35.66
CA GLU A 386 -37.73 22.26 -36.92
C GLU A 386 -39.13 21.63 -37.00
N LYS A 387 -39.99 22.26 -37.82
CA LYS A 387 -41.35 21.77 -38.06
C LYS A 387 -41.33 20.34 -38.59
N GLY A 388 -42.17 19.48 -38.01
CA GLY A 388 -42.24 18.06 -38.38
C GLY A 388 -41.00 17.26 -37.99
N CYS A 389 -40.18 17.77 -37.06
CA CYS A 389 -38.88 17.21 -36.71
C CYS A 389 -38.00 16.98 -37.94
N ALA A 390 -37.99 17.95 -38.87
CA ALA A 390 -37.16 17.87 -40.09
C ALA A 390 -35.65 17.83 -39.76
N ASP A 391 -35.26 18.32 -38.58
CA ASP A 391 -33.92 18.22 -38.02
C ASP A 391 -33.49 16.79 -37.65
N LEU A 392 -34.42 15.84 -37.55
CA LEU A 392 -34.10 14.40 -37.47
C LEU A 392 -33.55 13.85 -38.79
N ARG A 393 -33.47 14.65 -39.86
CA ARG A 393 -32.74 14.29 -41.09
C ARG A 393 -31.25 14.57 -40.99
N ASP A 394 -30.81 15.30 -39.97
CA ASP A 394 -29.40 15.53 -39.71
C ASP A 394 -28.80 14.30 -39.00
N PRO A 395 -27.91 13.54 -39.68
CA PRO A 395 -27.29 12.36 -39.09
C PRO A 395 -26.44 12.68 -37.85
N LEU A 396 -25.94 13.91 -37.71
CA LEU A 396 -25.16 14.31 -36.55
C LEU A 396 -26.05 14.50 -35.32
N LYS A 397 -27.22 15.16 -35.47
CA LYS A 397 -28.20 15.31 -34.38
C LYS A 397 -28.72 13.94 -33.91
N LEU A 398 -28.99 13.03 -34.84
CA LEU A 398 -29.39 11.66 -34.52
C LEU A 398 -28.29 10.88 -33.79
N ALA A 399 -27.03 10.99 -34.24
CA ALA A 399 -25.92 10.30 -33.58
C ALA A 399 -25.71 10.82 -32.15
N ARG A 400 -25.70 12.14 -31.94
CA ARG A 400 -25.62 12.76 -30.60
C ARG A 400 -26.71 12.27 -29.66
N HIS A 401 -27.93 12.16 -30.18
CA HIS A 401 -29.06 11.64 -29.43
C HIS A 401 -28.88 10.16 -29.06
N GLU A 402 -28.58 9.29 -30.02
CA GLU A 402 -28.41 7.84 -29.76
C GLU A 402 -27.19 7.53 -28.88
N ILE A 403 -26.16 8.40 -28.92
CA ILE A 403 -24.97 8.29 -28.07
C ILE A 403 -25.21 8.86 -26.66
N GLY A 404 -26.15 9.81 -26.51
CA GLY A 404 -26.41 10.51 -25.26
C GLY A 404 -25.40 11.60 -24.94
N ASP A 405 -24.69 12.12 -25.95
CA ASP A 405 -23.70 13.18 -25.83
C ASP A 405 -24.01 14.31 -26.84
N PRO A 406 -24.48 15.49 -26.38
CA PRO A 406 -24.88 16.58 -27.26
C PRO A 406 -23.70 17.26 -27.97
N ASP A 407 -22.49 17.13 -27.44
CA ASP A 407 -21.29 17.77 -27.97
C ASP A 407 -20.48 16.83 -28.88
N TRP A 408 -20.81 15.53 -28.88
CA TRP A 408 -20.12 14.52 -29.68
C TRP A 408 -19.91 14.93 -31.13
N THR A 409 -18.70 14.71 -31.65
CA THR A 409 -18.35 14.97 -33.04
C THR A 409 -17.64 13.77 -33.70
N PRO A 410 -17.84 13.54 -35.01
CA PRO A 410 -17.08 12.54 -35.76
C PRO A 410 -15.57 12.79 -35.73
N GLU A 411 -15.13 14.04 -35.69
CA GLU A 411 -13.72 14.45 -35.64
C GLU A 411 -13.06 14.05 -34.31
N GLU A 412 -13.75 14.25 -33.20
CA GLU A 412 -13.29 13.81 -31.88
C GLU A 412 -13.21 12.28 -31.79
N ALA A 413 -14.25 11.58 -32.27
CA ALA A 413 -14.25 10.11 -32.32
C ALA A 413 -13.08 9.57 -33.17
N LYS A 414 -12.82 10.18 -34.34
CA LYS A 414 -11.63 9.87 -35.15
C LYS A 414 -10.34 10.14 -34.39
N SER A 415 -10.21 11.29 -33.72
CA SER A 415 -9.01 11.63 -32.94
C SER A 415 -8.72 10.60 -31.85
N LEU A 416 -9.73 10.17 -31.08
CA LEU A 416 -9.58 9.14 -30.05
C LEU A 416 -9.10 7.80 -30.61
N ILE A 417 -9.63 7.40 -31.78
CA ILE A 417 -9.19 6.19 -32.49
C ILE A 417 -7.72 6.33 -32.94
N GLN A 418 -7.35 7.48 -33.51
CA GLN A 418 -5.99 7.74 -33.97
C GLN A 418 -4.97 7.78 -32.82
N GLN A 419 -5.35 8.32 -31.66
CA GLN A 419 -4.50 8.37 -30.47
C GLN A 419 -4.21 6.98 -29.88
N ALA A 420 -5.16 6.04 -29.99
CA ALA A 420 -4.97 4.66 -29.52
C ALA A 420 -4.32 3.75 -30.58
N TRP A 421 -4.68 3.93 -31.86
CA TRP A 421 -4.17 3.15 -32.99
C TRP A 421 -3.82 4.05 -34.19
N PRO A 422 -2.60 4.62 -34.21
CA PRO A 422 -2.16 5.50 -35.30
C PRO A 422 -2.21 4.82 -36.67
N GLU A 423 -1.91 3.53 -36.76
CA GLU A 423 -1.92 2.74 -38.00
C GLU A 423 -3.31 2.63 -38.64
N ARG A 424 -4.39 2.71 -37.83
CA ARG A 424 -5.77 2.70 -38.35
C ARG A 424 -6.19 4.04 -38.96
N ALA A 425 -5.47 5.11 -38.65
CA ALA A 425 -5.67 6.44 -39.23
C ALA A 425 -5.35 6.46 -40.74
N GLU A 426 -4.29 5.76 -41.14
CA GLU A 426 -3.80 5.73 -42.52
C GLU A 426 -4.72 4.94 -43.46
N LEU A 427 -5.54 4.04 -42.93
CA LEU A 427 -6.48 3.20 -43.70
C LEU A 427 -7.86 3.83 -43.91
N GLN A 428 -8.20 4.89 -43.17
CA GLN A 428 -9.49 5.61 -43.30
C GLN A 428 -9.32 6.92 -44.07
N GLY A 429 -8.58 6.88 -45.19
CA GLY A 429 -8.60 7.95 -46.19
C GLY A 429 -10.02 8.14 -46.71
N ASP A 430 -10.62 9.27 -46.32
CA ASP A 430 -11.89 9.87 -46.74
C ASP A 430 -12.85 8.99 -47.54
N ASP A 431 -13.75 8.30 -46.83
CA ASP A 431 -15.06 7.92 -47.37
C ASP A 431 -15.88 9.22 -47.63
N GLU A 432 -15.65 9.88 -48.76
CA GLU A 432 -16.52 10.95 -49.30
C GLU A 432 -17.99 10.49 -49.44
#